data_AF-A0A0L8H8E5-F1
#
_entry.id   AF-A0A0L8H8E5-F1
#
_cell.length_a   1.000
_cell.length_b   1.000
_cell.length_c   1.000
_cell.angle_alpha   90.00
_cell.angle_beta   90.00
_cell.angle_gamma   90.00
#
_symmetry.space_group_name_H-M   'P 1'
#
loop_
_entity.id
_entity.type
_entity.pdbx_description
1 polymer ?
#
loop_
_entity_poly.entity_id
_entity_poly.type
_entity_poly.pdbx_seq_one_letter_code
_entity_poly.pdbx_strand_id
1 'polypeptide(L)'
;MTFVRHYGRPDLFITFTCNPKWVEVTRELLPHQQYCHRHDLIARVFKQKLTRLIDLIKKGQVFGPVKCHMYTVEWQKRGLPHAHILVWLVTKIDPTLIDEIIKAEIPNPTVDRQLYDIVKAHMVHGPCAPGFQKFSSCHKDHVCTKRYPKSFVDETQTAGDGYPLYRRRRPENGGFTITLRGHQVDNRWVVPYCPLLMTIFNAHINVEFCHSVKSIKTSILFSQTMKFCNSTSTTIDGKGRYRIHLQTFYTSLHDYLRHCYNCENNKTAFSGPPHILLLSTSQSAAMLLARLSVQLQIDWLVFNL
;
A
#
# COMPACT_ATOMS: atom_id res chain seq x y z
N MET A 1 12.20 -12.99 -10.50
CA MET A 1 11.43 -14.09 -11.13
C MET A 1 11.55 -15.44 -10.40
N THR A 2 12.24 -15.54 -9.26
CA THR A 2 12.48 -16.81 -8.55
C THR A 2 11.26 -17.34 -7.79
N PHE A 3 10.51 -16.46 -7.13
CA PHE A 3 9.37 -16.88 -6.30
C PHE A 3 8.21 -17.49 -7.06
N VAL A 4 7.84 -16.96 -8.23
CA VAL A 4 6.73 -17.52 -9.03
C VAL A 4 7.11 -18.85 -9.65
N ARG A 5 8.40 -19.03 -9.97
CA ARG A 5 8.93 -20.33 -10.39
C ARG A 5 8.87 -21.36 -9.26
N HIS A 6 9.10 -20.93 -8.01
CA HIS A 6 9.18 -21.83 -6.86
C HIS A 6 7.83 -22.11 -6.18
N TYR A 7 6.98 -21.09 -6.03
CA TYR A 7 5.70 -21.16 -5.32
C TYR A 7 4.49 -21.13 -6.26
N GLY A 8 4.73 -21.04 -7.57
CA GLY A 8 3.67 -20.88 -8.56
C GLY A 8 3.02 -19.49 -8.48
N ARG A 9 1.76 -19.44 -8.90
CA ARG A 9 0.96 -18.21 -8.96
C ARG A 9 0.53 -17.75 -7.54
N PRO A 10 0.68 -16.45 -7.21
CA PRO A 10 0.11 -15.90 -5.97
C PRO A 10 -1.42 -15.99 -5.96
N ASP A 11 -1.99 -16.01 -4.78
CA ASP A 11 -3.43 -16.07 -4.53
C ASP A 11 -4.05 -14.68 -4.43
N LEU A 12 -3.36 -13.78 -3.74
CA LEU A 12 -3.82 -12.42 -3.53
C LEU A 12 -2.75 -11.41 -3.94
N PHE A 13 -3.20 -10.32 -4.54
CA PHE A 13 -2.46 -9.10 -4.72
C PHE A 13 -3.13 -7.99 -3.91
N ILE A 14 -2.42 -7.47 -2.92
CA ILE A 14 -2.94 -6.47 -2.00
C ILE A 14 -2.12 -5.20 -2.17
N THR A 15 -2.79 -4.06 -2.28
CA THR A 15 -2.09 -2.77 -2.17
C THR A 15 -2.54 -2.03 -0.92
N PHE A 16 -1.60 -1.35 -0.27
CA PHE A 16 -1.87 -0.62 0.96
C PHE A 16 -1.29 0.78 0.89
N THR A 17 -2.14 1.80 0.89
CA THR A 17 -1.73 3.21 0.84
C THR A 17 -1.82 3.83 2.22
N CYS A 18 -0.79 4.59 2.61
CA CYS A 18 -0.78 5.34 3.86
C CYS A 18 -1.98 6.30 3.95
N ASN A 19 -2.65 6.33 5.12
CA ASN A 19 -3.65 7.34 5.43
C ASN A 19 -3.02 8.43 6.31
N PRO A 20 -2.83 9.67 5.81
CA PRO A 20 -2.26 10.76 6.62
C PRO A 20 -3.21 11.24 7.74
N LYS A 21 -4.47 10.79 7.75
CA LYS A 21 -5.47 11.11 8.78
C LYS A 21 -5.50 10.10 9.94
N TRP A 22 -4.59 9.13 9.98
CA TRP A 22 -4.45 8.27 11.14
C TRP A 22 -4.17 9.09 12.39
N VAL A 23 -4.76 8.70 13.51
CA VAL A 23 -4.65 9.42 14.79
C VAL A 23 -3.19 9.51 15.25
N GLU A 24 -2.39 8.48 14.97
CA GLU A 24 -0.95 8.45 15.29
C GLU A 24 -0.14 9.46 14.46
N VAL A 25 -0.67 9.89 13.31
CA VAL A 25 -0.07 10.97 12.52
C VAL A 25 -0.58 12.32 13.02
N THR A 26 -1.89 12.51 13.07
CA THR A 26 -2.47 13.83 13.37
C THR A 26 -2.15 14.32 14.78
N ARG A 27 -2.02 13.41 15.75
CA ARG A 27 -1.65 13.74 17.13
C ARG A 27 -0.22 14.27 17.27
N GLU A 28 0.69 13.80 16.43
CA GLU A 28 2.14 14.11 16.52
C GLU A 28 2.55 15.30 15.63
N LEU A 29 1.61 15.87 14.87
CA LEU A 29 1.82 17.09 14.10
C LEU A 29 1.74 18.31 15.02
N LEU A 30 2.78 19.16 14.98
CA LEU A 30 2.76 20.45 15.67
C LEU A 30 1.77 21.42 15.01
N PRO A 31 1.35 22.49 15.70
CA PRO A 31 0.56 23.55 15.07
C PRO A 31 1.18 24.01 13.75
N HIS A 32 0.34 24.14 12.72
CA HIS A 32 0.73 24.49 11.34
C HIS A 32 1.57 23.45 10.57
N GLN A 33 1.95 22.31 11.17
CA GLN A 33 2.55 21.22 10.43
C GLN A 33 1.51 20.43 9.63
N GLN A 34 1.89 20.05 8.42
CA GLN A 34 1.14 19.10 7.59
C GLN A 34 1.92 17.79 7.52
N TYR A 35 1.24 16.70 7.14
CA TYR A 35 1.89 15.39 7.00
C TYR A 35 3.08 15.41 6.03
N CYS A 36 3.01 16.23 4.97
CA CYS A 36 4.09 16.39 3.99
C CYS A 36 5.32 17.12 4.57
N HIS A 37 5.21 17.75 5.74
CA HIS A 37 6.35 18.34 6.44
C HIS A 37 7.05 17.31 7.35
N ARG A 38 6.42 16.15 7.62
CA ARG A 38 6.87 15.13 8.58
C ARG A 38 6.87 13.74 7.96
N HIS A 39 7.67 13.58 6.92
CA HIS A 39 7.85 12.29 6.23
C HIS A 39 8.41 11.20 7.15
N ASP A 40 9.23 11.56 8.14
CA ASP A 40 9.74 10.66 9.18
C ASP A 40 8.59 10.00 9.97
N LEU A 41 7.62 10.81 10.38
CA LEU A 41 6.43 10.37 11.10
C LEU A 41 5.57 9.46 10.21
N ILE A 42 5.33 9.88 8.97
CA ILE A 42 4.55 9.11 7.99
C ILE A 42 5.20 7.74 7.73
N ALA A 43 6.51 7.70 7.49
CA ALA A 43 7.24 6.46 7.26
C ALA A 43 7.18 5.53 8.49
N ARG A 44 7.34 6.07 9.70
CA ARG A 44 7.30 5.30 10.96
C ARG A 44 5.92 4.70 11.19
N VAL A 45 4.86 5.51 11.12
CA VAL A 45 3.48 5.04 11.32
C VAL A 45 3.11 4.03 10.24
N PHE A 46 3.41 4.32 8.96
CA PHE A 46 3.13 3.38 7.88
C PHE A 46 3.85 2.04 8.06
N LYS A 47 5.14 2.06 8.46
CA LYS A 47 5.90 0.83 8.73
C LYS A 47 5.22 -0.01 9.81
N GLN A 48 4.79 0.60 10.92
CA GLN A 48 4.08 -0.10 11.99
C GLN A 48 2.75 -0.71 11.50
N LYS A 49 1.94 0.07 10.75
CA LYS A 49 0.67 -0.40 10.18
C LYS A 49 0.90 -1.54 9.17
N LEU A 50 1.92 -1.43 8.32
CA LEU A 50 2.29 -2.47 7.36
C LEU A 50 2.76 -3.75 8.07
N THR A 51 3.59 -3.65 9.10
CA THR A 51 3.99 -4.81 9.91
C THR A 51 2.76 -5.47 10.54
N ARG A 52 1.82 -4.70 11.09
CA ARG A 52 0.57 -5.24 11.64
C ARG A 52 -0.29 -5.91 10.57
N LEU A 53 -0.38 -5.34 9.37
CA LEU A 53 -1.11 -5.93 8.24
C LEU A 53 -0.53 -7.28 7.85
N ILE A 54 0.80 -7.37 7.72
CA ILE A 54 1.49 -8.63 7.42
C ILE A 54 1.29 -9.66 8.54
N ASP A 55 1.33 -9.25 9.81
CA ASP A 55 1.09 -10.14 10.93
C ASP A 55 -0.35 -10.67 10.96
N LEU A 56 -1.35 -9.84 10.65
CA LEU A 56 -2.75 -10.29 10.53
C LEU A 56 -2.91 -11.31 9.39
N ILE A 57 -2.28 -11.05 8.23
CA ILE A 57 -2.33 -11.97 7.10
C ILE A 57 -1.65 -13.31 7.44
N LYS A 58 -0.47 -13.28 8.07
CA LYS A 58 0.35 -14.48 8.30
C LYS A 58 -0.02 -15.25 9.57
N LYS A 59 -0.05 -14.54 10.71
CA LYS A 59 -0.26 -15.12 12.04
C LYS A 59 -1.75 -15.18 12.35
N GLY A 60 -2.48 -14.11 12.02
CA GLY A 60 -3.93 -14.07 12.15
C GLY A 60 -4.66 -14.92 11.09
N GLN A 61 -3.96 -15.35 10.03
CA GLN A 61 -4.48 -16.21 8.97
C GLN A 61 -5.82 -15.71 8.40
N VAL A 62 -5.96 -14.39 8.23
CA VAL A 62 -7.20 -13.74 7.73
C VAL A 62 -7.71 -14.36 6.42
N PHE A 63 -6.80 -14.86 5.59
CA PHE A 63 -7.12 -15.51 4.31
C PHE A 63 -6.80 -17.02 4.32
N GLY A 64 -6.54 -17.60 5.49
CA GLY A 64 -6.00 -18.94 5.67
C GLY A 64 -4.48 -18.99 5.85
N PRO A 65 -3.91 -20.19 6.05
CA PRO A 65 -2.47 -20.36 6.29
C PRO A 65 -1.62 -19.87 5.12
N VAL A 66 -0.61 -19.05 5.41
CA VAL A 66 0.27 -18.44 4.40
C VAL A 66 1.49 -19.32 4.16
N LYS A 67 1.68 -19.76 2.91
CA LYS A 67 2.88 -20.48 2.46
C LYS A 67 4.05 -19.54 2.23
N CYS A 68 3.80 -18.41 1.57
CA CYS A 68 4.80 -17.40 1.25
C CYS A 68 4.13 -16.04 1.07
N HIS A 69 4.87 -14.96 1.30
CA HIS A 69 4.45 -13.61 0.96
C HIS A 69 5.68 -12.80 0.55
N MET A 70 5.46 -11.76 -0.25
CA MET A 70 6.47 -10.73 -0.51
C MET A 70 5.77 -9.39 -0.60
N TYR A 71 6.50 -8.32 -0.34
CA TYR A 71 6.01 -6.99 -0.64
C TYR A 71 7.14 -6.04 -1.02
N THR A 72 6.78 -4.98 -1.74
CA THR A 72 7.62 -3.82 -1.98
C THR A 72 6.92 -2.58 -1.44
N VAL A 73 7.69 -1.56 -1.06
CA VAL A 73 7.17 -0.26 -0.63
C VAL A 73 7.75 0.79 -1.55
N GLU A 74 6.88 1.67 -2.05
CA GLU A 74 7.23 2.81 -2.88
C GLU A 74 6.58 4.08 -2.34
N TRP A 75 7.13 5.24 -2.72
CA TRP A 75 6.53 6.53 -2.44
C TRP A 75 5.73 6.99 -3.65
N GLN A 76 4.43 7.20 -3.48
CA GLN A 76 3.59 7.73 -4.56
C GLN A 76 3.90 9.21 -4.83
N LYS A 77 3.46 9.73 -5.99
CA LYS A 77 3.65 11.13 -6.44
C LYS A 77 3.21 12.22 -5.45
N ARG A 78 2.53 11.87 -4.35
CA ARG A 78 2.08 12.76 -3.28
C ARG A 78 2.86 12.59 -1.96
N GLY A 79 4.00 11.90 -2.00
CA GLY A 79 4.85 11.68 -0.84
C GLY A 79 4.23 10.76 0.21
N LEU A 80 3.30 9.88 -0.18
CA LEU A 80 2.73 8.88 0.73
C LEU A 80 3.30 7.49 0.41
N PRO A 81 3.73 6.72 1.42
CA PRO A 81 4.13 5.34 1.24
C PRO A 81 2.96 4.48 0.74
N HIS A 82 3.31 3.54 -0.13
CA HIS A 82 2.40 2.56 -0.71
C HIS A 82 3.08 1.22 -0.82
N ALA A 83 2.40 0.17 -0.37
CA ALA A 83 2.91 -1.19 -0.45
C ALA A 83 2.17 -1.99 -1.53
N HIS A 84 2.92 -2.79 -2.28
CA HIS A 84 2.42 -3.84 -3.16
C HIS A 84 2.77 -5.18 -2.52
N ILE A 85 1.77 -5.99 -2.20
CA ILE A 85 1.91 -7.22 -1.41
C ILE A 85 1.36 -8.38 -2.23
N LEU A 86 2.14 -9.46 -2.34
CA LEU A 86 1.72 -10.72 -2.94
C LEU A 86 1.69 -11.82 -1.87
N VAL A 87 0.63 -12.61 -1.86
CA VAL A 87 0.41 -13.68 -0.87
C VAL A 87 0.17 -15.01 -1.60
N TRP A 88 0.85 -16.05 -1.14
CA TRP A 88 0.63 -17.45 -1.52
C TRP A 88 0.12 -18.19 -0.29
N LEU A 89 -1.05 -18.79 -0.42
CA LEU A 89 -1.69 -19.57 0.64
C LEU A 89 -1.28 -21.03 0.53
N VAL A 90 -1.32 -21.76 1.65
CA VAL A 90 -1.12 -23.21 1.68
C VAL A 90 -2.27 -23.89 0.94
N THR A 91 -3.49 -23.49 1.26
CA THR A 91 -4.72 -23.91 0.58
C THR A 91 -5.22 -22.76 -0.28
N LYS A 92 -5.49 -23.04 -1.55
CA LYS A 92 -6.03 -22.06 -2.50
C LYS A 92 -7.43 -21.63 -2.06
N ILE A 93 -7.76 -20.34 -2.21
CA ILE A 93 -9.11 -19.84 -1.99
C ILE A 93 -10.04 -20.48 -3.01
N ASP A 94 -11.13 -21.07 -2.53
CA ASP A 94 -12.21 -21.54 -3.38
C ASP A 94 -12.87 -20.32 -4.07
N PRO A 95 -12.91 -20.25 -5.41
CA PRO A 95 -13.57 -19.17 -6.14
C PRO A 95 -15.02 -18.91 -5.70
N THR A 96 -15.73 -19.92 -5.21
CA THR A 96 -17.12 -19.79 -4.73
C THR A 96 -17.23 -18.97 -3.43
N LEU A 97 -16.17 -18.93 -2.62
CA LEU A 97 -16.13 -18.21 -1.34
C LEU A 97 -15.54 -16.81 -1.46
N ILE A 98 -15.20 -16.37 -2.67
CA ILE A 98 -14.50 -15.09 -2.87
C ILE A 98 -15.32 -13.87 -2.39
N ASP A 99 -16.64 -13.92 -2.53
CA ASP A 99 -17.55 -12.83 -2.15
C ASP A 99 -17.66 -12.65 -0.63
N GLU A 100 -17.25 -13.66 0.15
CA GLU A 100 -17.14 -13.58 1.61
C GLU A 100 -15.87 -12.83 2.03
N ILE A 101 -14.81 -12.94 1.23
CA ILE A 101 -13.47 -12.42 1.53
C ILE A 101 -13.27 -11.02 0.93
N ILE A 102 -13.65 -10.85 -0.33
CA ILE A 102 -13.43 -9.65 -1.13
C ILE A 102 -14.79 -9.11 -1.56
N LYS A 103 -15.07 -7.87 -1.17
CA LYS A 103 -16.25 -7.13 -1.59
C LYS A 103 -15.86 -6.00 -2.52
N ALA A 104 -16.75 -5.67 -3.43
CA ALA A 104 -16.63 -4.48 -4.26
C ALA A 104 -17.95 -3.71 -4.32
N GLU A 105 -18.62 -3.65 -3.16
CA GLU A 105 -19.90 -2.98 -2.98
C GLU A 105 -19.82 -1.96 -1.86
N ILE A 106 -20.67 -0.95 -1.94
CA ILE A 106 -20.96 -0.01 -0.87
C ILE A 106 -21.68 -0.80 0.24
N PRO A 107 -21.17 -0.80 1.48
CA PRO A 107 -21.83 -1.44 2.62
C PRO A 107 -23.19 -0.81 2.92
N ASN A 108 -24.07 -1.56 3.58
CA ASN A 108 -25.34 -1.01 4.02
C ASN A 108 -25.09 0.03 5.15
N PRO A 109 -25.46 1.30 4.95
CA PRO A 109 -25.22 2.36 5.94
C PRO A 109 -26.02 2.20 7.24
N THR A 110 -27.08 1.39 7.27
CA THR A 110 -27.86 1.12 8.49
C THR A 110 -27.34 -0.05 9.30
N VAL A 111 -26.67 -1.01 8.65
CA VAL A 111 -26.14 -2.23 9.29
C VAL A 111 -24.70 -2.02 9.73
N ASP A 112 -23.87 -1.42 8.88
CA ASP A 112 -22.45 -1.18 9.17
C ASP A 112 -22.05 0.21 8.70
N ARG A 113 -22.42 1.21 9.52
CA ARG A 113 -22.11 2.62 9.27
C ARG A 113 -20.61 2.86 9.20
N GLN A 114 -19.83 2.18 10.05
CA GLN A 114 -18.39 2.37 10.13
C GLN A 114 -17.71 1.94 8.82
N LEU A 115 -17.98 0.72 8.35
CA LEU A 115 -17.42 0.25 7.09
C LEU A 115 -17.93 1.08 5.91
N TYR A 116 -19.21 1.51 5.93
CA TYR A 116 -19.75 2.41 4.91
C TYR A 116 -18.95 3.70 4.81
N ASP A 117 -18.65 4.37 5.93
CA ASP A 117 -17.90 5.62 5.95
C ASP A 117 -16.45 5.42 5.49
N ILE A 118 -15.83 4.30 5.88
CA ILE A 118 -14.48 3.92 5.45
C ILE A 118 -14.44 3.66 3.94
N VAL A 119 -15.38 2.87 3.40
CA VAL A 119 -15.49 2.57 1.97
C VAL A 119 -15.75 3.85 1.18
N LYS A 120 -16.66 4.71 1.65
CA LYS A 120 -16.93 6.02 1.06
C LYS A 120 -15.68 6.89 0.98
N ALA A 121 -14.85 6.90 2.03
CA ALA A 121 -13.65 7.72 2.09
C ALA A 121 -12.48 7.16 1.28
N HIS A 122 -12.35 5.83 1.20
CA HIS A 122 -11.12 5.19 0.76
C HIS A 122 -11.26 4.26 -0.45
N MET A 123 -12.43 3.69 -0.71
CA MET A 123 -12.59 2.62 -1.72
C MET A 123 -13.49 3.00 -2.90
N VAL A 124 -14.01 4.23 -2.94
CA VAL A 124 -14.70 4.72 -4.14
C VAL A 124 -13.69 5.32 -5.10
N HIS A 125 -13.55 4.72 -6.26
CA HIS A 125 -12.85 5.32 -7.37
C HIS A 125 -13.57 6.62 -7.75
N GLY A 126 -12.86 7.75 -7.66
CA GLY A 126 -13.46 9.05 -7.93
C GLY A 126 -14.13 9.09 -9.31
N PRO A 127 -15.23 9.83 -9.45
CA PRO A 127 -15.95 9.87 -10.71
C PRO A 127 -15.00 10.31 -11.82
N CYS A 128 -14.75 9.40 -12.76
CA CYS A 128 -13.97 9.60 -13.97
C CYS A 128 -14.86 10.05 -15.12
N ALA A 129 -15.99 10.68 -14.82
CA ALA A 129 -16.92 11.16 -15.82
C ALA A 129 -16.34 12.40 -16.54
N PRO A 130 -16.79 12.68 -17.78
CA PRO A 130 -16.52 13.96 -18.43
C PRO A 130 -16.82 15.13 -17.49
N GLY A 131 -15.83 16.02 -17.28
CA GLY A 131 -15.90 17.12 -16.29
C GLY A 131 -15.07 16.92 -15.02
N PHE A 132 -14.68 15.69 -14.67
CA PHE A 132 -13.85 15.40 -13.49
C PHE A 132 -12.41 14.98 -13.81
N GLN A 133 -12.05 14.98 -15.09
CA GLN A 133 -10.75 14.56 -15.62
C GLN A 133 -9.57 15.28 -14.95
N LYS A 134 -9.76 16.55 -14.54
CA LYS A 134 -8.74 17.38 -13.87
C LYS A 134 -8.32 16.86 -12.49
N PHE A 135 -9.15 16.02 -11.84
CA PHE A 135 -8.90 15.52 -10.48
C PHE A 135 -8.38 14.08 -10.43
N SER A 136 -8.30 13.42 -11.57
CA SER A 136 -8.03 11.99 -11.69
C SER A 136 -6.85 11.74 -12.63
N SER A 137 -5.71 11.29 -12.09
CA SER A 137 -4.51 10.93 -12.86
C SER A 137 -4.68 9.68 -13.71
N CYS A 138 -5.84 9.01 -13.63
CA CYS A 138 -6.12 7.76 -14.31
C CYS A 138 -6.77 7.93 -15.69
N HIS A 139 -6.89 9.15 -16.23
CA HIS A 139 -7.38 9.36 -17.59
C HIS A 139 -6.26 9.32 -18.62
N LYS A 140 -6.51 8.59 -19.71
CA LYS A 140 -5.76 8.70 -20.96
C LYS A 140 -6.77 8.66 -22.09
N ASP A 141 -6.68 9.58 -23.04
CA ASP A 141 -7.56 9.66 -24.21
C ASP A 141 -9.06 9.67 -23.82
N HIS A 142 -9.41 10.46 -22.80
CA HIS A 142 -10.75 10.56 -22.20
C HIS A 142 -11.31 9.29 -21.54
N VAL A 143 -10.57 8.17 -21.55
CA VAL A 143 -10.96 6.90 -20.94
C VAL A 143 -10.22 6.68 -19.62
N CYS A 144 -10.91 6.14 -18.62
CA CYS A 144 -10.27 5.71 -17.38
C CYS A 144 -9.39 4.48 -17.66
N THR A 145 -8.08 4.61 -17.45
CA THR A 145 -7.06 3.54 -17.57
C THR A 145 -7.33 2.35 -16.64
N LYS A 146 -8.09 2.56 -15.55
CA LYS A 146 -8.53 1.51 -14.62
C LYS A 146 -9.88 0.90 -14.99
N ARG A 147 -10.47 1.35 -16.11
CA ARG A 147 -11.73 0.86 -16.69
C ARG A 147 -12.90 0.98 -15.71
N TYR A 148 -13.05 2.17 -15.12
CA TYR A 148 -14.23 2.54 -14.34
C TYR A 148 -15.16 3.42 -15.20
N PRO A 149 -16.50 3.32 -15.02
CA PRO A 149 -17.20 2.38 -14.11
C PRO A 149 -17.07 0.92 -14.57
N LYS A 150 -17.07 -0.02 -13.62
CA LYS A 150 -17.15 -1.47 -13.89
C LYS A 150 -18.56 -1.87 -14.31
N SER A 151 -18.72 -3.07 -14.85
CA SER A 151 -20.05 -3.65 -15.07
C SER A 151 -20.68 -4.09 -13.75
N PHE A 152 -22.01 -4.08 -13.70
CA PHE A 152 -22.75 -4.77 -12.65
C PHE A 152 -22.69 -6.27 -12.88
N VAL A 153 -22.57 -7.04 -11.80
CA VAL A 153 -22.51 -8.50 -11.80
C VAL A 153 -23.10 -9.00 -10.49
N ASP A 154 -24.03 -9.95 -10.55
CA ASP A 154 -24.74 -10.42 -9.34
C ASP A 154 -23.92 -11.41 -8.50
N GLU A 155 -22.90 -12.06 -9.08
CA GLU A 155 -21.96 -12.97 -8.41
C GLU A 155 -20.56 -12.84 -9.01
N THR A 156 -19.50 -13.06 -8.22
CA THR A 156 -18.13 -12.94 -8.76
C THR A 156 -17.81 -14.01 -9.80
N GLN A 157 -17.28 -13.58 -10.95
CA GLN A 157 -16.92 -14.47 -12.07
C GLN A 157 -15.40 -14.53 -12.25
N THR A 158 -14.83 -15.74 -12.21
CA THR A 158 -13.38 -15.98 -12.36
C THR A 158 -12.98 -16.60 -13.70
N ALA A 159 -13.92 -16.93 -14.58
CA ALA A 159 -13.68 -17.69 -15.82
C ALA A 159 -12.88 -16.93 -16.92
N GLY A 160 -12.43 -15.71 -16.64
CA GLY A 160 -11.79 -14.83 -17.62
C GLY A 160 -10.27 -14.71 -17.50
N ASP A 161 -9.67 -14.24 -18.59
CA ASP A 161 -8.25 -13.95 -18.74
C ASP A 161 -7.89 -12.60 -18.07
N GLY A 162 -7.97 -12.54 -16.73
CA GLY A 162 -7.68 -11.32 -15.97
C GLY A 162 -7.89 -11.45 -14.46
N TYR A 163 -8.13 -10.30 -13.81
CA TYR A 163 -8.73 -10.26 -12.47
C TYR A 163 -10.21 -10.67 -12.56
N PRO A 164 -10.79 -11.25 -11.49
CA PRO A 164 -12.21 -11.56 -11.45
C PRO A 164 -13.09 -10.35 -11.70
N LEU A 165 -14.27 -10.60 -12.27
CA LEU A 165 -15.35 -9.63 -12.28
C LEU A 165 -16.08 -9.75 -10.94
N TYR A 166 -15.72 -8.92 -9.96
CA TYR A 166 -16.37 -9.04 -8.65
C TYR A 166 -17.82 -8.58 -8.67
N ARG A 167 -18.60 -9.24 -7.83
CA ARG A 167 -19.99 -8.91 -7.53
C ARG A 167 -20.18 -7.43 -7.22
N ARG A 168 -21.09 -6.81 -7.96
CA ARG A 168 -21.54 -5.43 -7.89
C ARG A 168 -23.03 -5.42 -8.19
N ARG A 169 -23.86 -5.47 -7.15
CA ARG A 169 -25.31 -5.42 -7.32
C ARG A 169 -25.76 -4.03 -7.74
N ARG A 170 -26.81 -4.01 -8.57
CA ARG A 170 -27.50 -2.79 -8.95
C ARG A 170 -28.33 -2.23 -7.79
N PRO A 171 -28.65 -0.93 -7.76
CA PRO A 171 -29.54 -0.37 -6.76
C PRO A 171 -30.90 -1.10 -6.66
N GLU A 172 -31.44 -1.53 -7.80
CA GLU A 172 -32.72 -2.25 -7.86
C GLU A 172 -32.64 -3.65 -7.21
N ASN A 173 -31.43 -4.21 -7.11
CA ASN A 173 -31.15 -5.52 -6.51
C ASN A 173 -30.42 -5.40 -5.15
N GLY A 174 -30.70 -4.33 -4.39
CA GLY A 174 -30.13 -4.14 -3.04
C GLY A 174 -28.69 -3.60 -3.01
N GLY A 175 -28.20 -3.06 -4.12
CA GLY A 175 -26.98 -2.24 -4.14
C GLY A 175 -27.22 -0.85 -3.54
N PHE A 176 -26.18 -0.26 -2.94
CA PHE A 176 -26.26 1.10 -2.39
C PHE A 176 -25.61 2.12 -3.31
N THR A 177 -25.98 3.39 -3.12
CA THR A 177 -25.35 4.54 -3.79
C THR A 177 -24.81 5.53 -2.76
N ILE A 178 -23.84 6.34 -3.18
CA ILE A 178 -23.25 7.41 -2.38
C ILE A 178 -23.27 8.69 -3.21
N THR A 179 -23.55 9.83 -2.58
CA THR A 179 -23.29 11.14 -3.17
C THR A 179 -21.85 11.59 -2.90
N LEU A 180 -21.04 11.74 -3.94
CA LEU A 180 -19.70 12.29 -3.91
C LEU A 180 -19.62 13.55 -4.76
N ARG A 181 -19.29 14.70 -4.13
CA ARG A 181 -19.11 16.00 -4.82
C ARG A 181 -20.30 16.39 -5.72
N GLY A 182 -21.52 16.11 -5.27
CA GLY A 182 -22.75 16.39 -6.02
C GLY A 182 -23.19 15.31 -7.01
N HIS A 183 -22.43 14.22 -7.17
CA HIS A 183 -22.75 13.12 -8.08
C HIS A 183 -23.10 11.84 -7.33
N GLN A 184 -24.14 11.16 -7.78
CA GLN A 184 -24.47 9.80 -7.34
C GLN A 184 -23.52 8.80 -7.98
N VAL A 185 -22.87 7.99 -7.15
CA VAL A 185 -22.04 6.85 -7.57
C VAL A 185 -22.57 5.57 -6.93
N ASP A 186 -22.48 4.48 -7.68
CA ASP A 186 -22.95 3.15 -7.28
C ASP A 186 -21.77 2.15 -7.17
N ASN A 187 -22.09 0.88 -6.94
CA ASN A 187 -21.13 -0.22 -6.79
C ASN A 187 -20.14 -0.36 -7.95
N ARG A 188 -20.43 0.15 -9.16
CA ARG A 188 -19.51 0.12 -10.30
C ARG A 188 -18.22 0.89 -10.07
N TRP A 189 -18.22 1.81 -9.10
CA TRP A 189 -17.10 2.67 -8.76
C TRP A 189 -16.26 2.15 -7.60
N VAL A 190 -16.68 1.07 -6.95
CA VAL A 190 -16.01 0.56 -5.76
C VAL A 190 -14.80 -0.30 -6.17
N VAL A 191 -13.66 0.00 -5.57
CA VAL A 191 -12.41 -0.76 -5.65
C VAL A 191 -12.54 -1.99 -4.73
N PRO A 192 -12.13 -3.20 -5.15
CA PRO A 192 -12.31 -4.40 -4.34
C PRO A 192 -11.49 -4.34 -3.04
N TYR A 193 -12.10 -4.76 -1.93
CA TYR A 193 -11.54 -4.65 -0.59
C TYR A 193 -11.92 -5.84 0.27
N CYS A 194 -11.13 -6.09 1.31
CA CYS A 194 -11.52 -7.00 2.39
C CYS A 194 -12.12 -6.18 3.54
N PRO A 195 -13.40 -6.38 3.92
CA PRO A 195 -14.06 -5.62 4.99
C PRO A 195 -13.25 -5.56 6.30
N LEU A 196 -12.72 -6.70 6.73
CA LEU A 196 -11.94 -6.80 7.96
C LEU A 196 -10.70 -5.91 7.95
N LEU A 197 -9.92 -5.97 6.85
CA LEU A 197 -8.70 -5.15 6.74
C LEU A 197 -9.04 -3.66 6.66
N MET A 198 -10.10 -3.30 5.94
CA MET A 198 -10.56 -1.91 5.84
C MET A 198 -10.95 -1.35 7.21
N THR A 199 -11.73 -2.09 7.99
CA THR A 199 -12.16 -1.67 9.33
C THR A 199 -10.98 -1.50 10.29
N ILE A 200 -10.01 -2.41 10.26
CA ILE A 200 -8.83 -2.35 11.14
C ILE A 200 -7.91 -1.17 10.80
N PHE A 201 -7.65 -0.95 9.51
CA PHE A 201 -6.62 -0.01 9.08
C PHE A 201 -7.15 1.37 8.71
N ASN A 202 -8.44 1.52 8.44
CA ASN A 202 -9.06 2.77 8.00
C ASN A 202 -8.20 3.50 6.94
N ALA A 203 -7.97 2.83 5.82
CA ALA A 203 -7.05 3.27 4.79
C ALA A 203 -7.42 2.64 3.44
N HIS A 204 -6.88 3.16 2.34
CA HIS A 204 -7.11 2.56 1.03
C HIS A 204 -6.33 1.25 0.90
N ILE A 205 -7.02 0.10 1.03
CA ILE A 205 -6.49 -1.25 0.86
C ILE A 205 -7.24 -1.95 -0.28
N ASN A 206 -6.60 -2.07 -1.44
CA ASN A 206 -7.14 -2.88 -2.53
C ASN A 206 -6.78 -4.34 -2.30
N VAL A 207 -7.73 -5.26 -2.41
CA VAL A 207 -7.47 -6.70 -2.34
C VAL A 207 -7.97 -7.35 -3.61
N GLU A 208 -7.07 -7.93 -4.38
CA GLU A 208 -7.37 -8.57 -5.65
C GLU A 208 -7.06 -10.06 -5.57
N PHE A 209 -8.02 -10.90 -5.97
CA PHE A 209 -7.76 -12.31 -6.20
C PHE A 209 -7.00 -12.48 -7.52
N CYS A 210 -5.80 -13.03 -7.42
CA CYS A 210 -5.10 -13.49 -8.59
C CYS A 210 -5.79 -14.79 -9.02
N HIS A 211 -6.24 -14.89 -10.27
CA HIS A 211 -6.77 -16.14 -10.83
C HIS A 211 -6.06 -16.55 -12.11
N SER A 212 -5.72 -15.58 -12.97
CA SER A 212 -5.11 -15.82 -14.28
C SER A 212 -3.64 -15.40 -14.38
N VAL A 213 -2.94 -15.89 -15.41
CA VAL A 213 -1.56 -15.49 -15.75
C VAL A 213 -1.45 -14.00 -16.11
N LYS A 214 -2.52 -13.40 -16.67
CA LYS A 214 -2.55 -11.96 -16.97
C LYS A 214 -2.62 -11.12 -15.69
N SER A 215 -3.41 -11.51 -14.69
CA SER A 215 -3.39 -10.85 -13.37
C SER A 215 -1.98 -10.89 -12.76
N ILE A 216 -1.27 -12.02 -12.88
CA ILE A 216 0.12 -12.14 -12.44
C ILE A 216 1.03 -11.13 -13.15
N LYS A 217 0.96 -11.03 -14.49
CA LYS A 217 1.86 -10.15 -15.25
C LYS A 217 1.70 -8.70 -14.82
N THR A 218 0.47 -8.25 -14.56
CA THR A 218 0.22 -6.91 -14.02
C THR A 218 0.75 -6.76 -12.60
N SER A 219 0.42 -7.67 -11.67
CA SER A 219 0.89 -7.58 -10.27
C SER A 219 2.42 -7.66 -10.14
N ILE A 220 3.06 -8.47 -10.98
CA ILE A 220 4.50 -8.68 -11.01
C ILE A 220 5.25 -7.52 -11.69
N LEU A 221 4.71 -6.91 -12.76
CA LEU A 221 5.40 -5.79 -13.41
C LEU A 221 5.63 -4.65 -12.41
N PHE A 222 4.63 -4.37 -11.56
CA PHE A 222 4.71 -3.38 -10.49
C PHE A 222 5.74 -3.77 -9.41
N SER A 223 5.86 -5.06 -9.07
CA SER A 223 6.86 -5.50 -8.08
C SER A 223 8.29 -5.57 -8.65
N GLN A 224 8.46 -5.76 -9.97
CA GLN A 224 9.78 -5.92 -10.61
C GLN A 224 10.47 -4.61 -10.98
N THR A 225 9.73 -3.50 -11.09
CA THR A 225 10.34 -2.17 -11.33
C THR A 225 11.06 -1.63 -10.08
N MET A 226 10.83 -2.23 -8.90
CA MET A 226 11.46 -1.90 -7.63
C MET A 226 12.17 -3.15 -7.08
N LYS A 227 13.25 -3.59 -7.73
CA LYS A 227 14.14 -4.61 -7.17
C LYS A 227 14.71 -4.06 -5.86
N PHE A 228 14.31 -4.59 -4.72
CA PHE A 228 15.14 -4.89 -3.54
C PHE A 228 14.20 -5.55 -2.52
N CYS A 229 13.98 -6.86 -2.67
CA CYS A 229 13.27 -7.63 -1.66
C CYS A 229 14.26 -8.00 -0.56
N ASN A 230 14.03 -7.47 0.65
CA ASN A 230 14.59 -8.02 1.87
C ASN A 230 13.89 -9.36 2.14
N SER A 231 14.50 -10.47 1.75
CA SER A 231 14.08 -11.78 2.24
C SER A 231 14.77 -12.05 3.57
N THR A 232 14.00 -12.11 4.67
CA THR A 232 14.44 -12.87 5.84
C THR A 232 14.25 -14.35 5.51
N SER A 233 15.33 -15.03 5.12
CA SER A 233 15.37 -16.49 5.07
C SER A 233 15.85 -16.97 6.44
N THR A 234 14.97 -17.60 7.21
CA THR A 234 15.39 -18.38 8.38
C THR A 234 15.77 -19.77 7.88
N THR A 235 17.06 -20.09 7.86
CA THR A 235 17.53 -21.46 7.72
C THR A 235 17.86 -22.01 9.10
N ILE A 236 17.32 -23.19 9.39
CA ILE A 236 17.65 -23.97 10.58
C ILE A 236 18.81 -24.88 10.16
N ASP A 237 19.99 -24.75 10.79
CA ASP A 237 21.04 -25.74 10.60
C ASP A 237 20.66 -27.05 11.30
N GLY A 238 21.24 -28.19 10.90
CA GLY A 238 20.98 -29.49 11.52
C GLY A 238 21.37 -29.61 13.01
N LYS A 239 21.69 -28.49 13.67
CA LYS A 239 22.00 -28.37 15.10
C LYS A 239 21.08 -27.37 15.82
N GLY A 240 19.99 -26.92 15.19
CA GLY A 240 18.97 -26.08 15.83
C GLY A 240 19.37 -24.63 16.04
N ARG A 241 20.40 -24.11 15.35
CA ARG A 241 20.80 -22.70 15.46
C ARG A 241 20.10 -21.83 14.42
N TYR A 242 19.52 -20.73 14.88
CA TYR A 242 18.88 -19.72 14.04
C TYR A 242 19.93 -18.81 13.41
N ARG A 243 19.99 -18.75 12.07
CA ARG A 243 20.78 -17.74 11.34
C ARG A 243 19.83 -16.73 10.71
N ILE A 244 19.89 -15.48 11.16
CA ILE A 244 19.13 -14.36 10.60
C ILE A 244 20.10 -13.54 9.72
N HIS A 245 19.88 -13.53 8.40
CA HIS A 245 20.56 -12.61 7.49
C HIS A 245 19.70 -11.34 7.33
N LEU A 246 20.22 -10.19 7.76
CA LEU A 246 19.63 -8.87 7.55
C LEU A 246 20.42 -8.12 6.48
N GLN A 247 19.78 -7.74 5.38
CA GLN A 247 20.28 -6.73 4.45
C GLN A 247 19.16 -5.69 4.21
N THR A 248 19.52 -4.41 4.24
CA THR A 248 18.71 -3.22 4.61
C THR A 248 18.23 -2.44 3.36
N PHE A 249 16.94 -2.07 3.24
CA PHE A 249 16.35 -0.70 3.38
C PHE A 249 16.98 0.53 2.67
N TYR A 250 18.04 0.43 1.88
CA TYR A 250 18.84 1.62 1.50
C TYR A 250 18.45 2.36 0.20
N THR A 251 17.79 1.74 -0.78
CA THR A 251 17.57 2.40 -2.08
C THR A 251 16.39 3.36 -2.11
N SER A 252 15.29 3.03 -1.42
CA SER A 252 14.16 3.97 -1.27
C SER A 252 14.57 5.23 -0.51
N LEU A 253 15.52 5.15 0.43
CA LEU A 253 16.02 6.32 1.16
C LEU A 253 16.92 7.19 0.28
N HIS A 254 17.71 6.61 -0.62
CA HIS A 254 18.57 7.36 -1.53
C HIS A 254 17.77 8.16 -2.57
N ASP A 255 16.77 7.56 -3.21
CA ASP A 255 15.88 8.27 -4.14
C ASP A 255 14.99 9.30 -3.43
N TYR A 256 14.61 9.01 -2.18
CA TYR A 256 13.90 9.92 -1.28
C TYR A 256 14.77 11.12 -0.87
N LEU A 257 16.02 10.92 -0.46
CA LEU A 257 16.96 12.00 -0.12
C LEU A 257 17.29 12.85 -1.35
N ARG A 258 17.38 12.25 -2.54
CA ARG A 258 17.51 12.99 -3.80
C ARG A 258 16.27 13.82 -4.11
N HIS A 259 15.07 13.31 -3.84
CA HIS A 259 13.82 14.07 -3.97
C HIS A 259 13.74 15.22 -2.96
N CYS A 260 14.07 14.98 -1.69
CA CYS A 260 14.13 16.01 -0.64
C CYS A 260 15.15 17.10 -0.97
N TYR A 261 16.36 16.71 -1.41
CA TYR A 261 17.42 17.62 -1.86
C TYR A 261 16.96 18.51 -3.03
N ASN A 262 16.28 17.92 -4.02
CA ASN A 262 15.74 18.69 -5.15
C ASN A 262 14.56 19.59 -4.76
N CYS A 263 13.79 19.21 -3.74
CA CYS A 263 12.66 20.00 -3.25
C CYS A 263 13.10 21.18 -2.37
N GLU A 264 14.23 21.05 -1.65
CA GLU A 264 14.88 22.14 -0.93
C GLU A 264 15.59 23.12 -1.88
N ASN A 265 16.28 22.61 -2.91
CA ASN A 265 16.99 23.44 -3.89
C ASN A 265 16.07 24.19 -4.87
N ASN A 266 14.80 23.81 -5.00
CA ASN A 266 13.80 24.57 -5.78
C ASN A 266 13.14 25.73 -5.00
N LYS A 267 13.59 26.00 -3.76
CA LYS A 267 13.22 27.22 -3.01
C LYS A 267 14.25 28.34 -3.25
N THR A 268 14.37 28.81 -4.49
CA THR A 268 15.09 30.05 -4.80
C THR A 268 14.18 31.02 -5.53
N ALA A 269 13.35 31.74 -4.76
CA ALA A 269 12.82 33.05 -5.14
C ALA A 269 12.27 33.77 -3.90
N PHE A 270 13.07 33.95 -2.85
CA PHE A 270 12.88 35.07 -1.91
C PHE A 270 14.24 35.47 -1.33
N SER A 271 14.58 36.74 -1.57
CA SER A 271 15.83 37.42 -1.25
C SER A 271 15.90 37.86 0.21
N GLY A 272 17.01 37.56 0.90
CA GLY A 272 17.42 38.14 2.19
C GLY A 272 18.84 37.70 2.56
N PRO A 273 19.68 38.55 3.19
CA PRO A 273 21.15 38.46 3.11
C PRO A 273 21.78 37.45 4.09
N PRO A 274 23.06 37.08 3.85
CA PRO A 274 23.66 35.85 4.36
C PRO A 274 24.46 36.07 5.65
N HIS A 275 24.37 35.12 6.58
CA HIS A 275 25.46 34.87 7.54
C HIS A 275 25.87 33.39 7.52
N ILE A 276 26.96 33.21 6.79
CA ILE A 276 27.98 32.17 6.77
C ILE A 276 28.09 31.34 8.07
N LEU A 277 28.00 30.02 7.92
CA LEU A 277 29.08 29.14 8.39
C LEU A 277 29.27 28.01 7.38
N LEU A 278 30.20 28.29 6.46
CA LEU A 278 30.86 27.32 5.60
C LEU A 278 31.58 26.30 6.50
N LEU A 279 31.16 25.05 6.46
CA LEU A 279 32.10 23.94 6.54
C LEU A 279 32.12 23.28 5.16
N SER A 280 33.19 23.61 4.46
CA SER A 280 33.58 23.12 3.17
C SER A 280 33.95 21.64 3.21
N THR A 281 33.92 21.06 2.01
CA THR A 281 34.54 19.80 1.58
C THR A 281 33.68 18.53 1.64
N SER A 282 33.34 18.12 0.43
CA SER A 282 32.74 16.88 -0.04
C SER A 282 33.56 15.66 0.41
N GLN A 283 33.28 15.15 1.61
CA GLN A 283 33.58 13.76 2.05
C GLN A 283 33.01 13.48 3.45
N SER A 284 32.68 14.53 4.21
CA SER A 284 32.22 14.41 5.60
C SER A 284 30.75 13.99 5.79
N ALA A 285 29.87 14.14 4.79
CA ALA A 285 28.48 13.67 4.89
C ALA A 285 28.37 12.13 4.84
N ALA A 286 29.24 11.47 4.08
CA ALA A 286 29.33 10.01 4.05
C ALA A 286 29.91 9.45 5.36
N MET A 287 30.87 10.14 5.98
CA MET A 287 31.40 9.77 7.30
C MET A 287 30.43 10.03 8.45
N LEU A 288 29.58 11.07 8.37
CA LEU A 288 28.53 11.31 9.37
C LEU A 288 27.43 10.23 9.30
N LEU A 289 27.10 9.78 8.08
CA LEU A 289 26.19 8.64 7.85
C LEU A 289 26.78 7.31 8.36
N ALA A 290 28.10 7.11 8.23
CA ALA A 290 28.80 5.96 8.80
C ALA A 290 28.89 6.03 10.34
N ARG A 291 29.14 7.20 10.92
CA ARG A 291 29.20 7.37 12.38
C ARG A 291 27.84 7.21 13.08
N LEU A 292 26.75 7.69 12.46
CA LEU A 292 25.39 7.42 12.95
C LEU A 292 25.01 5.94 12.83
N SER A 293 25.57 5.21 11.87
CA SER A 293 25.34 3.77 11.72
C SER A 293 26.08 2.90 12.76
N VAL A 294 27.23 3.36 13.26
CA VAL A 294 27.99 2.64 14.32
C VAL A 294 27.46 2.99 15.71
N GLN A 295 27.03 4.23 15.97
CA GLN A 295 26.56 4.63 17.31
C GLN A 295 25.27 3.90 17.72
N LEU A 296 24.33 3.69 16.80
CA LEU A 296 23.10 2.91 17.07
C LEU A 296 23.33 1.39 17.22
N GLN A 297 24.51 0.90 16.82
CA GLN A 297 24.89 -0.51 16.96
C GLN A 297 25.63 -0.77 18.28
N ILE A 298 26.21 0.26 18.91
CA ILE A 298 26.83 0.21 20.24
C ILE A 298 25.77 0.34 21.34
N ASP A 299 24.74 1.17 21.14
CA ASP A 299 23.67 1.38 22.14
C ASP A 299 22.74 0.15 22.32
N TRP A 300 22.83 -0.86 21.44
CA TRP A 300 22.10 -2.13 21.59
C TRP A 300 22.92 -3.21 22.31
N LEU A 301 24.24 -3.06 22.42
CA LEU A 301 25.14 -4.02 23.09
C LEU A 301 25.39 -3.70 24.57
N VAL A 302 24.91 -2.55 25.08
CA VAL A 302 25.09 -2.13 26.49
C VAL A 302 23.88 -2.45 27.38
N PHE A 303 22.78 -2.99 26.84
CA PHE A 303 21.56 -3.30 27.62
C PHE A 303 21.25 -4.79 27.83
N ASN A 304 22.20 -5.70 27.58
CA ASN A 304 22.09 -7.11 27.99
C ASN A 304 23.47 -7.69 28.36
N LEU A 305 24.05 -7.17 29.45
CA LEU A 305 24.85 -7.96 30.38
C LEU A 305 23.94 -8.39 31.54
#